data_AF-A0A4R0XC77-F1
#
_entry.id   AF-A0A4R0XC77-F1
#
_cell.length_a   1.000
_cell.length_b   1.000
_cell.length_c   1.000
_cell.angle_alpha   90.00
_cell.angle_beta   90.00
_cell.angle_gamma   90.00
#
_symmetry.space_group_name_H-M   'P 1'
#
loop_
_entity.id
_entity.type
_entity.pdbx_description
1 polymer ?
#
loop_
_entity_poly.entity_id
_entity_poly.type
_entity_poly.pdbx_seq_one_letter_code
_entity_poly.pdbx_strand_id
1 'polypeptide(L)' 'MEQIFVSRASAIQRLLERRRELMSDVDHSPSLAYSIVDIEQLLLDVRAGRLNVFQFTDGMGQTCRIFIL' A
#
# COMPACT_ATOMS: atom_id res chain seq x y z
N MET A 1 11.67 4.86 9.01
CA MET A 1 10.29 5.22 8.64
C MET A 1 10.36 6.40 7.69
N GLU A 2 10.08 6.17 6.42
CA GLU A 2 10.13 7.21 5.37
C GLU A 2 8.81 7.97 5.34
N GLN A 3 8.85 9.30 5.14
CA GLN A 3 7.66 10.15 4.97
C GLN A 3 7.59 10.63 3.53
N ILE A 4 6.44 10.41 2.89
CA ILE A 4 6.28 10.62 1.45
C ILE A 4 5.01 11.44 1.20
N PHE A 5 5.15 12.55 0.48
CA PHE A 5 4.05 13.46 0.15
C PHE A 5 3.72 13.33 -1.33
N VAL A 6 2.48 12.98 -1.64
CA VAL A 6 2.07 12.65 -3.02
C VAL A 6 0.63 13.05 -3.30
N SER A 7 0.28 13.13 -4.58
CA SER A 7 -1.12 13.20 -4.99
C SER A 7 -1.86 11.89 -4.67
N ARG A 8 -3.19 11.95 -4.61
CA ARG A 8 -4.04 10.75 -4.46
C ARG A 8 -3.80 9.72 -5.56
N ALA A 9 -3.63 10.17 -6.80
CA ALA A 9 -3.38 9.28 -7.94
C ALA A 9 -2.06 8.52 -7.77
N SER A 10 -1.00 9.22 -7.35
CA SER A 10 0.32 8.64 -7.08
C SER A 10 0.28 7.68 -5.88
N ALA A 11 -0.51 7.98 -4.84
CA ALA A 11 -0.73 7.09 -3.71
C ALA A 11 -1.42 5.78 -4.14
N ILE A 12 -2.46 5.87 -4.99
CA ILE A 12 -3.15 4.71 -5.56
C ILE A 12 -2.17 3.87 -6.40
N GLN A 13 -1.36 4.51 -7.25
CA GLN A 13 -0.40 3.80 -8.09
C GLN A 13 0.59 2.97 -7.24
N ARG A 14 1.15 3.56 -6.18
CA ARG A 14 2.06 2.86 -5.27
C ARG A 14 1.39 1.67 -4.58
N LEU A 15 0.14 1.81 -4.15
CA LEU A 15 -0.61 0.71 -3.57
C LEU A 15 -0.87 -0.42 -4.59
N LEU A 16 -1.13 -0.10 -5.86
CA LEU A 16 -1.29 -1.10 -6.92
C LEU A 16 0.01 -1.83 -7.24
N GLU A 17 1.14 -1.11 -7.26
CA GLU A 17 2.48 -1.70 -7.40
C GLU A 17 2.75 -2.67 -6.24
N ARG A 18 2.50 -2.22 -5.00
CA ARG A 18 2.70 -3.06 -3.83
C ARG A 18 1.81 -4.31 -3.83
N ARG A 19 0.55 -4.17 -4.24
CA ARG A 19 -0.35 -5.31 -4.41
C ARG A 19 0.23 -6.33 -5.40
N ARG A 20 0.74 -5.87 -6.54
CA ARG A 20 1.30 -6.75 -7.58
C ARG A 20 2.48 -7.55 -7.04
N GLU A 21 3.38 -6.92 -6.29
CA GLU A 21 4.50 -7.58 -5.61
C GLU A 21 4.01 -8.64 -4.60
N LEU A 22 3.06 -8.28 -3.74
CA LEU A 22 2.53 -9.24 -2.77
C LEU A 22 1.84 -10.43 -3.44
N MET A 23 1.15 -10.21 -4.57
CA MET A 23 0.52 -11.26 -5.34
C MET A 23 1.52 -12.15 -6.08
N SER A 24 2.70 -11.66 -6.47
CA SER A 24 3.73 -12.55 -7.06
C SER A 24 4.36 -13.47 -6.01
N ASP A 25 4.38 -13.03 -4.76
CA ASP A 25 5.07 -13.73 -3.67
C ASP A 25 4.14 -14.62 -2.83
N VAL A 26 2.82 -14.50 -2.99
CA VAL A 26 1.81 -15.21 -2.19
C VAL A 26 1.93 -16.72 -2.29
N ASP A 27 2.32 -17.25 -3.45
CA ASP A 27 2.49 -18.68 -3.69
C ASP A 27 3.64 -19.27 -2.84
N HIS A 28 4.59 -18.42 -2.42
CA HIS A 28 5.76 -18.81 -1.65
C HIS A 28 5.60 -18.49 -0.16
N SER A 29 4.69 -17.57 0.18
CA SER A 29 4.44 -17.13 1.54
C SER A 29 2.95 -16.83 1.76
N PRO A 30 2.15 -17.82 2.20
CA PRO A 30 0.71 -17.64 2.42
C PRO A 30 0.38 -16.61 3.51
N SER A 31 1.34 -16.25 4.37
CA SER A 31 1.19 -15.17 5.35
C SER A 31 1.01 -13.79 4.69
N LEU A 32 1.41 -13.63 3.43
CA LEU A 32 1.21 -12.40 2.66
C LEU A 32 -0.25 -12.17 2.27
N ALA A 33 -1.12 -13.18 2.38
CA ALA A 33 -2.56 -13.04 2.10
C ALA A 33 -3.21 -11.95 2.96
N TYR A 34 -2.83 -11.84 4.24
CA TYR A 34 -3.32 -10.77 5.12
C TYR A 34 -2.84 -9.40 4.67
N SER A 35 -1.57 -9.29 4.25
CA SER A 35 -1.01 -8.04 3.72
C SER A 35 -1.69 -7.59 2.42
N ILE A 36 -2.11 -8.53 1.57
CA ILE A 36 -2.87 -8.21 0.35
C ILE A 36 -4.23 -7.60 0.72
N VAL A 37 -4.94 -8.19 1.68
CA VAL A 37 -6.23 -7.68 2.16
C VAL A 37 -6.09 -6.27 2.73
N ASP A 38 -5.03 -6.02 3.50
CA ASP A 38 -4.74 -4.68 4.04
C ASP A 38 -4.51 -3.64 2.93
N ILE A 39 -3.76 -4.00 1.88
CA ILE A 39 -3.53 -3.13 0.72
C ILE A 39 -4.82 -2.87 -0.06
N GLU A 40 -5.67 -3.87 -0.25
CA GLU A 40 -6.98 -3.71 -0.91
C GLU A 40 -7.89 -2.76 -0.13
N GLN A 41 -7.92 -2.87 1.20
CA GLN A 41 -8.69 -1.96 2.03
C GLN A 41 -8.16 -0.52 1.91
N LEU A 42 -6.84 -0.33 1.95
CA LEU A 42 -6.21 0.98 1.74
C LEU A 42 -6.55 1.56 0.36
N LEU A 43 -6.54 0.73 -0.70
CA LEU A 43 -6.93 1.16 -2.04
C LEU A 43 -8.36 1.68 -2.08
N LEU A 44 -9.30 0.98 -1.44
CA LEU A 44 -10.71 1.40 -1.37
C LEU A 44 -10.86 2.72 -0.63
N ASP A 45 -10.19 2.88 0.51
CA ASP A 45 -10.29 4.08 1.35
C ASP A 45 -9.64 5.31 0.72
N VAL A 46 -8.47 5.15 0.10
CA VAL A 46 -7.78 6.22 -0.64
C VAL A 46 -8.58 6.63 -1.87
N ARG A 47 -9.11 5.67 -2.64
CA ARG A 47 -9.94 5.97 -3.83
C ARG A 47 -11.23 6.71 -3.47
N ALA A 48 -11.84 6.36 -2.34
CA ALA A 48 -13.04 7.03 -1.85
C ALA A 48 -12.76 8.38 -1.17
N GLY A 49 -11.49 8.78 -1.02
CA GLY A 49 -11.12 10.02 -0.33
C GLY A 49 -11.35 9.98 1.18
N ARG A 50 -11.51 8.79 1.78
CA ARG A 50 -11.69 8.60 3.23
C ARG A 50 -10.38 8.65 3.99
N LEU A 51 -9.25 8.46 3.31
CA LEU A 51 -7.93 8.33 3.91
C LEU A 51 -6.94 9.25 3.21
N ASN A 52 -6.36 10.18 3.97
CA ASN A 52 -5.32 11.10 3.49
C ASN A 52 -3.93 10.79 4.06
N VAL A 53 -3.84 9.95 5.10
CA VAL A 53 -2.57 9.54 5.70
C VAL A 53 -2.64 8.05 5.98
N PHE A 54 -1.64 7.29 5.54
CA PHE A 54 -1.55 5.87 5.81
C PHE A 54 -0.11 5.38 5.79
N GLN A 55 0.11 4.15 6.24
CA GLN A 55 1.42 3.53 6.23
C GLN A 55 1.32 2.08 5.74
N PHE A 56 2.35 1.63 5.05
CA PHE A 56 2.50 0.23 4.66
C PHE A 56 3.98 -0.13 4.59
N THR A 57 4.28 -1.43 4.58
CA THR A 57 5.63 -1.95 4.43
C THR A 57 5.91 -2.24 2.96
N ASP A 58 6.97 -1.66 2.41
CA ASP A 58 7.39 -1.86 1.02
C ASP A 58 8.03 -3.25 0.79
N GLY A 59 8.44 -3.53 -0.45
CA GLY A 59 9.11 -4.79 -0.81
C GLY A 59 10.48 -5.01 -0.14
N MET A 60 11.07 -3.96 0.43
CA MET A 60 12.34 -4.01 1.16
C MET A 60 12.16 -4.16 2.68
N GLY A 61 10.91 -4.27 3.16
CA GLY A 61 10.61 -4.34 4.58
C GLY A 61 10.62 -2.98 5.29
N GLN A 62 10.68 -1.86 4.56
CA GLN A 62 10.65 -0.52 5.13
C GLN A 62 9.22 -0.02 5.29
N THR A 63 8.92 0.56 6.45
CA THR A 63 7.64 1.25 6.66
C THR A 63 7.67 2.63 6.03
N CYS A 64 6.83 2.83 5.01
CA CYS A 64 6.57 4.10 4.36
C CYS A 64 5.29 4.72 4.93
N ARG A 65 5.34 6.01 5.28
CA ARG A 65 4.17 6.79 5.68
C ARG A 65 3.83 7.79 4.56
N ILE A 66 2.66 7.61 3.97
CA ILE A 66 2.16 8.40 2.85
C ILE A 66 1.24 9.50 3.38
N PHE A 67 1.45 10.72 2.89
CA PHE A 67 0.58 11.88 3.07
C PHE A 67 0.04 12.31 1.71
N ILE A 68 -1.28 12.33 1.58
CA ILE A 68 -1.99 12.78 0.37
C ILE A 68 -2.26 14.28 0.50
N LEU A 69 -1.80 15.03 -0.50
CA LEU A 69 -2.02 16.47 -0.65
C LEU A 69 -3.20 16.77 -1.58
#